data_AF-A0A0M2UZ38-F1
#
_entry.id   AF-A0A0M2UZ38-F1
#
_cell.length_a   1.000
_cell.length_b   1.000
_cell.length_c   1.000
_cell.angle_alpha   90.00
_cell.angle_beta   90.00
_cell.angle_gamma   90.00
#
_symmetry.space_group_name_H-M   'P 1'
#
loop_
_entity.id
_entity.type
_entity.pdbx_description
1 polymer ?
#
loop_
_entity_poly.entity_id
_entity_poly.type
_entity_poly.pdbx_seq_one_letter_code
_entity_poly.pdbx_strand_id
1 'polypeptide(L)' 'MEGAAFFYACLMERIPCLQIRTISNYIEDRNKGRWNVPLAIDNLNTIALNIIHHNYLALMQS' A
#
# COMPACT_ATOMS: atom_id res chain seq x y z
N MET A 1 4.32 6.38 -8.56
CA MET A 1 3.71 6.33 -9.91
C MET A 1 3.87 4.94 -10.57
N GLU A 2 3.74 3.84 -9.82
CA GLU A 2 4.09 2.48 -10.27
C GLU A 2 2.86 1.56 -10.41
N GLY A 3 1.67 2.03 -10.03
CA GLY A 3 0.48 1.20 -9.83
C GLY A 3 -0.02 0.52 -11.10
N ALA A 4 -0.20 1.30 -12.17
CA ALA A 4 -0.66 0.76 -13.44
C ALA A 4 0.32 -0.27 -14.02
N ALA A 5 1.63 0.01 -13.94
CA ALA A 5 2.66 -0.90 -14.43
C ALA A 5 2.70 -2.22 -13.64
N PHE A 6 2.59 -2.15 -12.31
CA PHE A 6 2.49 -3.33 -11.44
C PHE A 6 1.28 -4.19 -11.81
N PHE A 7 0.09 -3.60 -11.88
CA PHE A 7 -1.13 -4.34 -12.20
C PHE A 7 -1.11 -4.92 -13.61
N TYR A 8 -0.56 -4.19 -14.59
CA TYR A 8 -0.40 -4.69 -15.95
C TYR A 8 0.47 -5.94 -15.99
N ALA A 9 1.62 -5.93 -15.32
CA ALA A 9 2.50 -7.10 -15.24
C ALA A 9 1.79 -8.30 -14.58
N CYS A 10 1.14 -8.09 -13.43
CA CYS A 10 0.42 -9.16 -12.75
C CYS A 10 -0.75 -9.72 -13.59
N LEU A 11 -1.46 -8.88 -14.33
CA LEU A 11 -2.53 -9.31 -15.23
C LEU A 11 -2.00 -10.19 -16.36
N MET A 12 -0.88 -9.80 -16.98
CA MET A 12 -0.24 -10.57 -18.05
C MET A 12 0.24 -11.94 -17.57
N GLU A 13 0.83 -11.98 -16.38
CA GLU A 13 1.33 -13.22 -15.77
C GLU A 13 0.24 -14.04 -15.05
N ARG A 14 -1.02 -13.55 -15.02
CA ARG A 14 -2.16 -14.16 -14.30
C ARG A 14 -1.88 -14.40 -12.82
N ILE A 15 -1.16 -13.48 -12.18
CA ILE A 15 -0.81 -13.53 -10.76
C ILE A 15 -1.83 -12.71 -9.96
N PRO A 16 -2.55 -13.30 -8.98
CA PRO A 16 -3.36 -12.53 -8.05
C PRO A 16 -2.49 -11.49 -7.33
N CYS A 17 -2.93 -10.24 -7.33
CA CYS A 17 -2.12 -9.14 -6.82
C CYS A 17 -2.99 -8.09 -6.10
N LEU A 18 -2.34 -7.35 -5.20
CA LEU A 18 -2.94 -6.26 -4.44
C LEU A 18 -1.95 -5.11 -4.38
N GLN A 19 -2.45 -3.88 -4.46
CA GLN A 19 -1.69 -2.68 -4.16
C GLN A 19 -2.41 -1.87 -3.08
N ILE A 20 -1.66 -1.52 -2.04
CA ILE A 20 -2.06 -0.55 -1.02
C ILE A 20 -1.21 0.72 -1.17
N ARG A 21 -1.84 1.88 -0.97
CA ARG A 21 -1.17 3.19 -1.03
C ARG A 21 -1.69 4.07 0.11
N THR A 22 -0.81 4.88 0.65
CA THR A 22 -1.13 5.96 1.58
C THR A 22 -0.81 7.30 0.93
N ILE A 23 -1.40 8.36 1.48
CA ILE A 23 -1.26 9.70 0.93
C ILE A 23 -0.16 10.45 1.67
N SER A 24 0.90 10.83 0.96
CA SER A 24 1.98 11.69 1.48
C SER A 24 1.66 13.18 1.38
N ASN A 25 0.75 13.57 0.49
CA ASN A 25 0.40 14.96 0.22
C ASN A 25 -0.94 15.06 -0.53
N TYR A 26 -1.60 16.21 -0.40
CA TYR A 26 -2.70 16.57 -1.28
C TYR A 26 -2.19 16.99 -2.65
N ILE A 27 -3.05 16.92 -3.67
CA ILE A 27 -2.71 17.36 -5.03
C ILE A 27 -2.67 18.89 -5.04
N GLU A 28 -1.52 19.43 -5.43
CA GLU A 28 -1.21 20.85 -5.48
C GLU A 28 -0.05 21.06 -6.47
N ASP A 29 0.30 22.34 -6.72
CA ASP A 29 1.50 22.67 -7.48
C ASP A 29 2.73 21.99 -6.87
N ARG A 30 3.59 21.47 -7.76
CA ARG A 30 4.63 20.52 -7.36
C ARG A 30 5.63 21.14 -6.37
N ASN A 31 5.38 20.91 -5.08
CA ASN A 31 6.26 21.28 -3.98
C ASN A 31 6.56 20.05 -3.12
N LYS A 32 7.75 19.47 -3.30
CA LYS A 32 8.18 18.27 -2.55
C LYS A 32 8.34 18.53 -1.05
N GLY A 33 8.52 19.78 -0.62
CA GLY A 33 8.67 20.14 0.80
C GLY A 33 7.39 19.94 1.61
N ARG A 34 6.22 19.84 0.96
CA ARG A 34 4.93 19.58 1.61
C ARG A 34 4.61 18.10 1.78
N TRP A 35 5.47 17.22 1.27
CA TRP A 35 5.23 15.78 1.33
C TRP A 35 5.61 15.26 2.71
N ASN A 36 4.64 14.71 3.44
CA ASN A 36 4.89 14.01 4.67
C ASN A 36 5.12 12.51 4.39
N VAL A 37 6.29 12.22 3.81
CA VAL A 37 6.71 10.85 3.49
C VAL A 37 6.80 9.96 4.74
N PRO A 38 7.36 10.42 5.90
CA PRO A 38 7.38 9.60 7.11
C PRO A 38 6.00 9.12 7.55
N LEU A 39 5.01 10.02 7.63
CA LEU A 39 3.63 9.67 7.98
C LEU A 39 3.01 8.67 7.00
N ALA A 40 3.25 8.85 5.70
CA ALA A 40 2.74 7.93 4.69
C ALA A 40 3.32 6.53 4.86
N ILE A 41 4.62 6.40 5.17
CA ILE A 41 5.30 5.13 5.43
C ILE A 41 4.75 4.47 6.69
N ASP A 42 4.59 5.21 7.78
CA ASP A 42 4.07 4.67 9.05
C ASP A 42 2.66 4.09 8.88
N ASN A 43 1.79 4.85 8.20
CA ASN A 43 0.44 4.38 7.86
C ASN A 43 0.47 3.16 6.94
N LEU A 44 1.38 3.14 5.96
CA LEU A 44 1.49 2.03 5.02
C LEU A 44 1.92 0.75 5.74
N ASN A 45 2.92 0.82 6.60
CA ASN A 45 3.41 -0.30 7.40
C ASN A 45 2.34 -0.84 8.33
N THR A 46 1.59 0.04 8.99
CA THR A 46 0.48 -0.35 9.88
C THR A 46 -0.55 -1.21 9.12
N ILE A 47 -1.00 -0.75 7.95
CA ILE A 47 -1.99 -1.48 7.15
C ILE A 47 -1.39 -2.75 6.53
N ALA A 48 -0.15 -2.70 6.06
CA ALA A 48 0.54 -3.86 5.50
C ALA A 48 0.65 -5.00 6.52
N LEU A 49 1.08 -4.69 7.74
CA LEU A 49 1.17 -5.67 8.83
C LEU A 49 -0.20 -6.23 9.19
N ASN A 50 -1.24 -5.39 9.24
CA ASN A 50 -2.60 -5.85 9.49
C ASN A 50 -3.09 -6.85 8.42
N ILE A 51 -2.78 -6.61 7.15
CA ILE A 51 -3.14 -7.52 6.03
C ILE A 51 -2.38 -8.84 6.13
N ILE A 52 -1.06 -8.78 6.35
CA ILE A 52 -0.21 -9.98 6.42
C ILE A 52 -0.56 -10.82 7.65
N HIS A 53 -0.79 -10.18 8.79
CA HIS A 53 -1.06 -10.85 10.06
C HIS A 53 -2.56 -11.15 10.29
N HIS A 54 -3.46 -10.76 9.39
CA HIS A 54 -4.90 -11.02 9.54
C HIS A 54 -5.22 -12.53 9.72
N ASN A 55 -4.35 -13.41 9.21
CA ASN A 55 -4.46 -14.86 9.36
C ASN A 55 -4.10 -15.41 10.76
N TYR A 56 -3.57 -14.61 11.69
CA TYR A 56 -3.25 -15.10 13.04
C TYR A 56 -4.45 -15.10 13.99
N LEU A 57 -5.39 -14.16 13.85
CA LEU A 57 -6.56 -14.06 14.73
C LEU A 57 -7.66 -15.07 14.37
N ALA A 58 -7.80 -15.44 13.10
CA ALA A 58 -8.76 -16.46 12.66
C ALA A 58 -8.37 -17.89 13.08
N LEU A 59 -7.07 -18.16 13.26
CA LEU A 59 -6.54 -19.46 13.69
C LEU A 59 -6.50 -19.64 15.23
N MET A 60 -6.56 -18.54 15.99
CA MET A 60 -6.60 -18.58 17.46
C MET A 60 -8.03 -18.56 18.03
N GLN A 61 -9.05 -18.49 17.16
CA GLN A 61 -10.48 -18.54 17.52
C GLN A 61 -11.17 -19.84 17.08
N SER A 62 -10.41 -20.84 16.61
CA SER A 62 -10.88 -22.18 16.23
C SER A 62 -10.31 -23.26 17.13
#